data_AF-A0A6B9YV88-F1
#
_entry.id   AF-A0A6B9YV88-F1
#
_cell.length_a   1.000
_cell.length_b   1.000
_cell.length_c   1.000
_cell.angle_alpha   90.00
_cell.angle_beta   90.00
_cell.angle_gamma   90.00
#
_symmetry.space_group_name_H-M   'P 1'
#
loop_
_entity.id
_entity.type
_entity.pdbx_description
1 polymer ?
#
loop_
_entity_poly.entity_id
_entity_poly.type
_entity_poly.pdbx_seq_one_letter_code
_entity_poly.pdbx_strand_id
1 'polypeptide(L)'
;MTQEAFISTLSYLEPILCAMVLSFLLRSKEVRNYIYLVSLLCVKIMSSAICLPVLYLAGGGRQVIEKHLAYQIYFYAYWLSYALEAILSLLVIYSIFKLAMAPLRGLQTLGILIFRWVAVISVAVAMGVAFSPHITGIKFMVSMITQLQQTSSILTLCLLLFVCFAIRPMGLSHGSRIFGVSFGLGFLATINLVDSAWLSHSSDMSSMINIINGIAICLTLTIWSAYFAFPEPKRRLIVLPTTSPFLRWNQISLALGDEPGYVAVGGISPEIFAPAELEVMRRASTKMTHVAPTEISSASAAASSPLMHSIPA
;
A
#
# COMPACT_ATOMS: atom_id res chain seq x y z
N MET A 1 -1.28 2.87 -40.45
CA MET A 1 -0.42 2.30 -39.40
C MET A 1 -0.98 0.95 -39.03
N THR A 2 -0.22 -0.13 -39.24
CA THR A 2 -0.68 -1.50 -39.04
C THR A 2 -0.83 -1.80 -37.54
N GLN A 3 -1.83 -2.61 -37.17
CA GLN A 3 -2.11 -3.02 -35.78
C GLN A 3 -0.88 -3.55 -35.05
N GLU A 4 0.02 -4.23 -35.76
CA GLU A 4 1.29 -4.74 -35.23
C GLU A 4 2.27 -3.62 -34.84
N ALA A 5 2.32 -2.52 -35.60
CA ALA A 5 3.15 -1.38 -35.27
C ALA A 5 2.66 -0.70 -33.98
N PHE A 6 1.33 -0.63 -33.78
CA PHE A 6 0.75 -0.07 -32.57
C PHE A 6 1.06 -0.93 -31.34
N ILE A 7 0.87 -2.26 -31.44
CA ILE A 7 1.20 -3.21 -30.35
C ILE A 7 2.70 -3.17 -30.03
N SER A 8 3.56 -3.06 -31.04
CA SER A 8 5.00 -2.94 -30.86
C SER A 8 5.36 -1.66 -30.11
N THR A 9 4.79 -0.51 -30.51
CA THR A 9 5.03 0.76 -29.81
C THR A 9 4.56 0.73 -28.37
N LEU A 10 3.40 0.12 -28.10
CA LEU A 10 2.86 -0.03 -26.74
C LEU A 10 3.78 -0.89 -25.87
N SER A 11 4.30 -1.98 -26.44
CA SER A 11 5.21 -2.91 -25.75
C SER A 11 6.56 -2.27 -25.39
N TYR A 12 7.08 -1.36 -26.21
CA TYR A 12 8.28 -0.59 -25.87
C TYR A 12 8.00 0.55 -24.89
N LEU A 13 6.80 1.11 -24.90
CA LEU A 13 6.44 2.24 -24.03
C LEU A 13 6.31 1.80 -22.56
N GLU A 14 5.80 0.59 -22.31
CA GLU A 14 5.61 0.03 -20.96
C GLU A 14 6.90 0.02 -20.10
N PRO A 15 8.04 -0.57 -20.54
CA PRO A 15 9.26 -0.58 -19.74
C PRO A 15 9.86 0.81 -19.55
N ILE A 16 9.74 1.69 -20.55
CA ILE A 16 10.21 3.08 -20.46
C ILE A 16 9.41 3.83 -19.38
N LEU A 17 8.08 3.69 -19.40
CA LEU A 17 7.20 4.30 -18.40
C LEU A 17 7.46 3.72 -17.00
N CYS A 18 7.71 2.41 -16.88
CA CYS A 18 8.10 1.80 -15.60
C CYS A 18 9.42 2.36 -15.08
N ALA A 19 10.44 2.50 -15.93
CA ALA A 19 11.73 3.08 -15.56
C ALA A 19 11.60 4.55 -15.16
N MET A 20 10.73 5.32 -15.84
CA MET A 20 10.43 6.70 -15.45
C MET A 20 9.79 6.78 -14.07
N VAL A 21 8.75 5.97 -13.79
CA VAL A 21 8.11 5.93 -12.46
C VAL A 21 9.13 5.54 -11.39
N LEU A 22 9.94 4.52 -11.63
CA LEU A 22 11.00 4.09 -10.71
C LEU A 22 12.00 5.23 -10.43
N SER A 23 12.42 5.95 -11.47
CA SER A 23 13.33 7.09 -11.35
C SER A 23 12.74 8.23 -10.52
N PHE A 24 11.46 8.57 -10.74
CA PHE A 24 10.76 9.56 -9.92
C PHE A 24 10.61 9.10 -8.47
N LEU A 25 10.38 7.82 -8.23
CA LEU A 25 10.27 7.23 -6.89
C LEU A 25 11.60 7.31 -6.13
N LEU A 26 12.71 6.95 -6.78
CA LEU A 26 14.07 7.08 -6.23
C LEU A 26 14.39 8.55 -5.92
N ARG A 27 14.02 9.47 -6.82
CA ARG A 27 14.22 10.91 -6.63
C ARG A 27 13.40 11.48 -5.48
N SER A 28 12.21 10.92 -5.22
CA SER A 28 11.32 11.38 -4.15
C SER A 28 11.82 11.02 -2.73
N LYS A 29 12.85 10.17 -2.60
CA LYS A 29 13.41 9.66 -1.32
C LYS A 29 12.43 8.90 -0.41
N GLU A 30 11.16 8.75 -0.82
CA GLU A 30 10.09 8.04 -0.12
C GLU A 30 10.04 6.53 -0.45
N VAL A 31 11.13 5.99 -1.01
CA VAL A 31 11.26 4.59 -1.46
C VAL A 31 10.89 3.60 -0.35
N ARG A 32 11.22 3.92 0.90
CA ARG A 32 10.99 3.04 2.05
C ARG A 32 9.50 2.86 2.37
N ASN A 33 8.67 3.85 2.07
CA ASN A 33 7.23 3.79 2.31
C ASN A 33 6.50 2.99 1.22
N TYR A 34 7.10 2.88 0.03
CA TYR A 34 6.52 2.22 -1.14
C TYR A 34 7.39 1.07 -1.67
N ILE A 35 8.08 0.33 -0.78
CA ILE A 35 8.99 -0.77 -1.16
C ILE A 35 8.29 -1.81 -2.04
N TYR A 36 7.04 -2.17 -1.72
CA TYR A 36 6.29 -3.15 -2.49
C TYR A 36 5.95 -2.66 -3.90
N LEU A 37 5.68 -1.36 -4.07
CA LEU A 37 5.41 -0.77 -5.39
C LEU A 37 6.69 -0.76 -6.24
N VAL A 38 7.83 -0.46 -5.61
CA VAL A 38 9.15 -0.56 -6.25
C VAL A 38 9.44 -2.00 -6.66
N SER A 39 9.16 -2.97 -5.79
CA SER A 39 9.33 -4.38 -6.12
C SER A 39 8.42 -4.82 -7.28
N LEU A 40 7.17 -4.33 -7.32
CA LEU A 40 6.24 -4.57 -8.44
C LEU A 40 6.78 -4.01 -9.75
N LEU A 41 7.28 -2.77 -9.74
CA LEU A 41 7.88 -2.12 -10.91
C LEU A 41 9.16 -2.84 -11.38
N CYS A 42 10.01 -3.29 -10.45
CA CYS A 42 11.19 -4.08 -10.78
C CYS A 42 10.82 -5.41 -11.43
N VAL A 43 9.80 -6.12 -10.92
CA VAL A 43 9.33 -7.36 -11.55
C VAL A 43 8.77 -7.10 -12.95
N LYS A 44 8.02 -6.00 -13.16
CA LYS A 44 7.56 -5.62 -14.50
C LYS A 44 8.71 -5.33 -15.47
N ILE A 45 9.73 -4.59 -15.03
CA ILE A 45 10.92 -4.29 -15.86
C ILE A 45 11.67 -5.59 -16.18
N MET A 46 11.88 -6.46 -15.19
CA MET A 46 12.58 -7.74 -15.40
C MET A 46 11.79 -8.65 -16.35
N SER A 47 10.48 -8.75 -16.18
CA SER A 47 9.60 -9.51 -17.08
C SER A 47 9.68 -8.99 -18.52
N SER A 48 9.56 -7.67 -18.70
CA SER A 48 9.68 -7.02 -20.01
C SER A 48 11.06 -7.24 -20.63
N ALA A 49 12.12 -7.13 -19.82
CA ALA A 49 13.51 -7.35 -20.24
C ALA A 49 13.81 -8.82 -20.60
N ILE A 50 13.03 -9.79 -20.12
CA ILE A 50 13.18 -11.21 -20.48
C ILE A 50 12.31 -11.54 -21.71
N CYS A 51 11.07 -11.06 -21.76
CA CYS A 51 10.12 -11.38 -22.82
C CYS A 51 10.45 -10.70 -24.16
N LEU A 52 10.87 -9.43 -24.15
CA LEU A 52 11.15 -8.67 -25.39
C LEU A 52 12.34 -9.24 -26.19
N PRO A 53 13.49 -9.57 -25.58
CA PRO A 53 14.61 -10.16 -26.32
C PRO A 53 14.29 -11.56 -26.84
N VAL A 54 13.52 -12.36 -26.08
CA VAL A 54 13.12 -13.70 -26.53
C VAL A 54 12.19 -13.61 -27.74
N LEU A 55 11.26 -12.65 -27.77
CA LEU A 55 10.42 -12.36 -28.94
C LEU A 55 11.22 -11.83 -30.14
N TYR A 56 12.17 -10.93 -29.90
CA TYR A 56 13.02 -10.35 -30.95
C TYR A 56 13.98 -11.38 -31.56
N LEU A 57 14.56 -12.25 -30.74
CA LEU A 57 15.46 -13.32 -31.19
C LEU A 57 14.70 -14.47 -31.88
N ALA A 58 13.43 -14.67 -31.56
CA ALA A 58 12.57 -15.66 -32.25
C ALA A 58 12.01 -15.13 -33.59
N GLY A 59 11.78 -13.81 -33.72
CA GLY A 59 11.20 -13.18 -34.91
C GLY A 59 12.21 -12.60 -35.91
N GLY A 60 13.38 -12.14 -35.45
CA GLY A 60 14.47 -11.67 -36.32
C GLY A 60 15.25 -12.85 -36.90
N GLY A 61 15.56 -12.83 -38.21
CA GLY A 61 16.19 -13.93 -38.97
C GLY A 61 17.56 -14.45 -38.50
N ARG A 62 18.02 -14.12 -37.30
CA ARG A 62 19.18 -14.70 -36.63
C ARG A 62 18.70 -15.86 -35.75
N GLN A 63 18.61 -17.04 -36.33
CA GLN A 63 18.31 -18.32 -35.65
C GLN A 63 19.45 -18.72 -34.70
N VAL A 64 19.65 -17.98 -33.60
CA VAL A 64 20.70 -18.27 -32.62
C VAL A 64 20.20 -19.23 -31.53
N ILE A 65 18.89 -19.37 -31.35
CA ILE A 65 18.28 -20.17 -30.28
C ILE A 65 17.26 -21.16 -30.88
N GLU A 66 17.29 -22.42 -30.42
CA GLU A 66 16.27 -23.40 -30.75
C GLU A 66 14.87 -22.91 -30.35
N LYS A 67 13.93 -22.93 -31.29
CA LYS A 67 12.55 -22.45 -31.10
C LYS A 67 11.85 -23.10 -29.91
N HIS A 68 12.17 -24.37 -29.64
CA HIS A 68 11.57 -25.11 -28.52
C HIS A 68 12.03 -24.58 -27.16
N LEU A 69 13.32 -24.31 -27.02
CA LEU A 69 13.92 -23.79 -25.78
C LEU A 69 13.49 -22.34 -25.53
N ALA A 70 13.43 -21.51 -26.59
CA ALA A 70 12.89 -20.15 -26.51
C ALA A 70 11.42 -20.11 -26.04
N TYR A 71 10.59 -21.01 -26.57
CA TYR A 71 9.19 -21.12 -26.16
C TYR A 71 9.05 -21.55 -24.68
N GLN A 72 9.85 -22.51 -24.22
CA GLN A 72 9.83 -22.94 -22.82
C GLN A 72 10.23 -21.82 -21.86
N ILE A 73 11.32 -21.09 -22.15
CA ILE A 73 11.76 -19.97 -21.31
C ILE A 73 10.67 -18.88 -21.26
N TYR A 74 10.13 -18.50 -22.42
CA TYR A 74 9.05 -17.51 -22.49
C TYR A 74 7.85 -17.93 -21.66
N PHE A 75 7.43 -19.19 -21.80
CA PHE A 75 6.29 -19.74 -21.10
C PHE A 75 6.49 -19.67 -19.57
N TYR A 76 7.59 -20.22 -19.05
CA TYR A 76 7.82 -20.21 -17.60
C TYR A 76 8.04 -18.80 -17.05
N ALA A 77 8.80 -17.95 -17.74
CA ALA A 77 9.05 -16.57 -17.31
C ALA A 77 7.76 -15.74 -17.27
N TYR A 78 6.90 -15.90 -18.28
CA TYR A 78 5.61 -15.23 -18.34
C TYR A 78 4.71 -15.63 -17.17
N TRP A 79 4.52 -16.95 -16.95
CA TRP A 79 3.64 -17.44 -15.90
C TRP A 79 4.16 -17.11 -14.49
N LEU A 80 5.47 -17.21 -14.26
CA LEU A 80 6.08 -16.84 -12.99
C LEU A 80 5.94 -15.33 -12.72
N SER A 81 6.17 -14.49 -13.73
CA SER A 81 5.99 -13.05 -13.61
C SER A 81 4.54 -12.68 -13.32
N TYR A 82 3.60 -13.37 -13.96
CA TYR A 82 2.17 -13.18 -13.74
C TYR A 82 1.75 -13.55 -12.31
N ALA A 83 2.28 -14.65 -11.77
CA ALA A 83 2.07 -15.03 -10.37
C ALA A 83 2.70 -14.03 -9.38
N LEU A 84 3.93 -13.58 -9.66
CA LEU A 84 4.62 -12.59 -8.84
C LEU A 84 3.89 -11.24 -8.85
N GLU A 85 3.37 -10.81 -9.99
CA GLU A 85 2.57 -9.59 -10.11
C GLU A 85 1.30 -9.68 -9.26
N ALA A 86 0.62 -10.83 -9.23
CA ALA A 86 -0.53 -11.09 -8.37
C ALA A 86 -0.20 -10.87 -6.88
N ILE A 87 0.87 -11.51 -6.41
CA ILE A 87 1.30 -11.45 -5.00
C ILE A 87 1.75 -10.04 -4.64
N LEU A 88 2.56 -9.42 -5.50
CA LEU A 88 3.05 -8.07 -5.27
C LEU A 88 1.90 -7.06 -5.26
N SER A 89 0.91 -7.18 -6.14
CA SER A 89 -0.26 -6.30 -6.14
C SER A 89 -1.00 -6.33 -4.79
N LEU A 90 -1.18 -7.52 -4.20
CA LEU A 90 -1.75 -7.71 -2.86
C LEU A 90 -0.89 -7.07 -1.76
N LEU A 91 0.42 -7.22 -1.83
CA LEU A 91 1.34 -6.60 -0.87
C LEU A 91 1.34 -5.07 -0.98
N VAL A 92 1.23 -4.53 -2.20
CA VAL A 92 1.14 -3.09 -2.40
C VAL A 92 -0.15 -2.55 -1.78
N ILE A 93 -1.32 -3.16 -2.06
CA ILE A 93 -2.58 -2.69 -1.45
C ILE A 93 -2.57 -2.88 0.08
N TYR A 94 -1.95 -3.94 0.60
CA TYR A 94 -1.74 -4.11 2.04
C TYR A 94 -0.93 -2.96 2.64
N SER A 95 0.16 -2.55 1.98
CA SER A 95 0.98 -1.43 2.43
C SER A 95 0.20 -0.11 2.41
N ILE A 96 -0.57 0.13 1.35
CA ILE A 96 -1.42 1.30 1.19
C ILE A 96 -2.51 1.34 2.26
N PHE A 97 -3.18 0.20 2.48
CA PHE A 97 -4.18 0.05 3.52
C PHE A 97 -3.58 0.41 4.89
N LYS A 98 -2.39 -0.13 5.20
CA LYS A 98 -1.68 0.18 6.44
C LYS A 98 -1.39 1.67 6.56
N LEU A 99 -0.92 2.32 5.50
CA LEU A 99 -0.62 3.75 5.50
C LEU A 99 -1.89 4.62 5.62
N ALA A 100 -2.97 4.24 4.93
CA ALA A 100 -4.23 4.97 4.93
C ALA A 100 -4.99 4.86 6.26
N MET A 101 -4.93 3.69 6.91
CA MET A 101 -5.61 3.40 8.18
C MET A 101 -4.77 3.72 9.42
N ALA A 102 -3.58 4.31 9.26
CA ALA A 102 -2.74 4.75 10.37
C ALA A 102 -3.47 5.59 11.47
N PRO A 103 -4.44 6.47 11.16
CA PRO A 103 -5.17 7.20 12.20
C PRO A 103 -6.20 6.35 12.98
N LEU A 104 -6.57 5.15 12.51
CA LEU A 104 -7.55 4.26 13.15
C LEU A 104 -6.92 2.89 13.46
N ARG A 105 -6.11 2.83 14.53
CA ARG A 105 -5.35 1.64 14.93
C ARG A 105 -6.21 0.39 15.11
N GLY A 106 -7.38 0.52 15.76
CA GLY A 106 -8.28 -0.62 15.98
C GLY A 106 -8.79 -1.26 14.69
N LEU A 107 -9.22 -0.44 13.73
CA LEU A 107 -9.71 -0.91 12.43
C LEU A 107 -8.55 -1.43 11.55
N GLN A 108 -7.38 -0.81 11.67
CA GLN A 108 -6.16 -1.21 10.98
C GLN A 108 -5.74 -2.64 11.38
N THR A 109 -5.72 -2.96 12.68
CA THR A 109 -5.34 -4.29 13.18
C THR A 109 -6.31 -5.37 12.70
N LEU A 110 -7.61 -5.08 12.72
CA LEU A 110 -8.64 -5.99 12.22
C LEU A 110 -8.49 -6.22 10.71
N GLY A 111 -8.26 -5.15 9.93
CA GLY A 111 -7.99 -5.26 8.50
C GLY A 111 -6.75 -6.09 8.21
N ILE A 112 -5.64 -5.84 8.90
CA ILE A 112 -4.38 -6.62 8.75
C ILE A 112 -4.61 -8.11 9.05
N LEU A 113 -5.42 -8.42 10.07
CA LEU A 113 -5.77 -9.80 10.38
C LEU A 113 -6.53 -10.46 9.23
N ILE A 114 -7.54 -9.78 8.68
CA ILE A 114 -8.31 -10.25 7.52
C ILE A 114 -7.38 -10.48 6.32
N PHE A 115 -6.50 -9.53 6.02
CA PHE A 115 -5.50 -9.66 4.95
C PHE A 115 -4.67 -10.94 5.09
N ARG A 116 -4.22 -11.26 6.31
CA ARG A 116 -3.43 -12.46 6.57
C ARG A 116 -4.24 -13.74 6.30
N TRP A 117 -5.47 -13.80 6.77
CA TRP A 117 -6.34 -14.97 6.54
C TRP A 117 -6.69 -15.14 5.07
N VAL A 118 -7.02 -14.05 4.39
CA VAL A 118 -7.31 -14.05 2.96
C VAL A 118 -6.12 -14.52 2.15
N ALA A 119 -4.90 -14.06 2.47
CA ALA A 119 -3.69 -14.53 1.81
C ALA A 119 -3.47 -16.04 2.03
N VAL A 120 -3.68 -16.53 3.25
CA VAL A 120 -3.59 -17.97 3.56
C VAL A 120 -4.63 -18.77 2.77
N ILE A 121 -5.88 -18.29 2.71
CA ILE A 121 -6.95 -18.94 1.94
C ILE A 121 -6.62 -18.94 0.45
N SER A 122 -6.11 -17.84 -0.10
CA SER A 122 -5.73 -17.74 -1.52
C SER A 122 -4.62 -18.75 -1.87
N VAL A 123 -3.61 -18.89 -1.01
CA VAL A 123 -2.55 -19.91 -1.17
C VAL A 123 -3.13 -21.32 -1.01
N ALA A 124 -4.04 -21.55 -0.06
CA ALA A 124 -4.70 -22.83 0.13
C ALA A 124 -5.58 -23.22 -1.06
N VAL A 125 -6.31 -22.28 -1.65
CA VAL A 125 -7.12 -22.47 -2.87
C VAL A 125 -6.20 -22.82 -4.04
N ALA A 126 -5.09 -22.10 -4.21
CA ALA A 126 -4.09 -22.44 -5.21
C ALA A 126 -3.59 -23.88 -4.98
N MET A 127 -3.14 -24.25 -3.78
CA MET A 127 -2.73 -25.63 -3.48
C MET A 127 -3.85 -26.66 -3.68
N GLY A 128 -5.11 -26.30 -3.42
CA GLY A 128 -6.26 -27.19 -3.62
C GLY A 128 -6.43 -27.59 -5.09
N VAL A 129 -6.18 -26.67 -6.01
CA VAL A 129 -6.13 -26.98 -7.45
C VAL A 129 -4.97 -27.95 -7.75
N ALA A 130 -3.89 -27.90 -6.97
CA ALA A 130 -2.71 -28.76 -7.09
C ALA A 130 -2.93 -30.25 -6.86
N PHE A 131 -3.98 -30.61 -6.14
CA PHE A 131 -4.31 -32.01 -5.87
C PHE A 131 -5.31 -32.62 -6.88
N SER A 132 -5.65 -31.91 -7.96
CA SER A 132 -6.65 -32.36 -8.92
C SER A 132 -6.10 -33.49 -9.83
N PRO A 133 -6.63 -34.73 -9.79
CA PRO A 133 -5.95 -35.92 -10.36
C PRO A 133 -5.93 -36.04 -11.90
N HIS A 134 -6.49 -35.11 -12.67
CA HIS A 134 -6.80 -35.33 -14.09
C HIS A 134 -6.30 -34.27 -15.09
N ILE A 135 -5.45 -33.33 -14.66
CA ILE A 135 -5.03 -32.19 -15.50
C ILE A 135 -3.55 -32.32 -15.89
N THR A 136 -3.23 -32.20 -17.18
CA THR A 136 -1.84 -32.13 -17.68
C THR A 136 -1.07 -31.01 -16.98
N GLY A 137 0.18 -31.26 -16.56
CA GLY A 137 0.96 -30.33 -15.70
C GLY A 137 1.04 -28.87 -16.17
N ILE A 138 1.05 -28.64 -17.49
CA ILE A 138 1.07 -27.29 -18.09
C ILE A 138 -0.28 -26.58 -17.91
N LYS A 139 -1.39 -27.22 -18.31
CA LYS A 139 -2.75 -26.67 -18.15
C LYS A 139 -3.10 -26.45 -16.67
N PHE A 140 -2.57 -27.33 -15.83
CA PHE A 140 -2.65 -27.25 -14.39
C PHE A 140 -2.00 -25.96 -13.84
N MET A 141 -0.74 -25.69 -14.19
CA MET A 141 -0.03 -24.48 -13.76
C MET A 141 -0.74 -23.20 -14.22
N VAL A 142 -1.21 -23.18 -15.47
CA VAL A 142 -1.99 -22.07 -16.03
C VAL A 142 -3.27 -21.83 -15.21
N SER A 143 -4.04 -22.88 -14.95
CA SER A 143 -5.29 -22.76 -14.18
C SER A 143 -5.05 -22.24 -12.77
N MET A 144 -4.00 -22.72 -12.10
CA MET A 144 -3.64 -22.26 -10.75
C MET A 144 -3.32 -20.76 -10.72
N ILE A 145 -2.46 -20.31 -11.63
CA ILE A 145 -1.98 -18.93 -11.65
C ILE A 145 -3.11 -17.98 -12.07
N THR A 146 -3.92 -18.36 -13.06
CA THR A 146 -5.08 -17.55 -13.46
C THR A 146 -6.10 -17.43 -12.33
N GLN A 147 -6.38 -18.51 -11.59
CA GLN A 147 -7.27 -18.46 -10.43
C GLN A 147 -6.69 -17.61 -9.28
N LEU A 148 -5.37 -17.74 -9.02
CA LEU A 148 -4.68 -16.89 -8.05
C LEU A 148 -4.84 -15.41 -8.42
N GLN A 149 -4.55 -15.04 -9.67
CA GLN A 149 -4.64 -13.67 -10.17
C GLN A 149 -6.06 -13.10 -10.11
N GLN A 150 -7.06 -13.93 -10.41
CA GLN A 150 -8.47 -13.52 -10.31
C GLN A 150 -8.83 -13.20 -8.87
N THR A 151 -8.48 -14.08 -7.92
CA THR A 151 -8.76 -13.85 -6.49
C THR A 151 -8.02 -12.63 -5.96
N SER A 152 -6.74 -12.44 -6.30
CA SER A 152 -5.96 -11.28 -5.87
C SER A 152 -6.51 -9.97 -6.43
N SER A 153 -6.98 -9.97 -7.68
CA SER A 153 -7.58 -8.78 -8.32
C SER A 153 -8.90 -8.39 -7.65
N ILE A 154 -9.79 -9.35 -7.41
CA ILE A 154 -11.07 -9.11 -6.71
C ILE A 154 -10.81 -8.54 -5.31
N LEU A 155 -9.91 -9.16 -4.56
CA LEU A 155 -9.55 -8.71 -3.22
C LEU A 155 -8.97 -7.30 -3.23
N THR A 156 -8.06 -7.03 -4.16
CA THR A 156 -7.46 -5.70 -4.34
C THR A 156 -8.56 -4.66 -4.59
N LEU A 157 -9.51 -4.93 -5.48
CA LEU A 157 -10.62 -4.02 -5.75
C LEU A 157 -11.51 -3.79 -4.54
N CYS A 158 -11.92 -4.86 -3.84
CA CYS A 158 -12.78 -4.75 -2.66
C CYS A 158 -12.11 -3.94 -1.55
N LEU A 159 -10.83 -4.20 -1.28
CA LEU A 159 -10.07 -3.52 -0.25
C LEU A 159 -9.80 -2.07 -0.60
N LEU A 160 -9.56 -1.79 -1.89
CA LEU A 160 -9.36 -0.44 -2.37
C LEU A 160 -10.64 0.38 -2.31
N LEU A 161 -11.79 -0.22 -2.65
CA LEU A 161 -13.10 0.40 -2.43
C LEU A 161 -13.32 0.70 -0.95
N PHE A 162 -13.01 -0.25 -0.06
CA PHE A 162 -13.10 -0.05 1.39
C PHE A 162 -12.21 1.11 1.85
N VAL A 163 -10.95 1.15 1.42
CA VAL A 163 -10.01 2.24 1.74
C VAL A 163 -10.51 3.56 1.18
N CYS A 164 -10.98 3.61 -0.06
CA CYS A 164 -11.56 4.80 -0.67
C CYS A 164 -12.78 5.32 0.11
N PHE A 165 -13.66 4.42 0.57
CA PHE A 165 -14.80 4.79 1.40
C PHE A 165 -14.38 5.27 2.78
N ALA A 166 -13.34 4.69 3.38
CA ALA A 166 -12.80 5.10 4.66
C ALA A 166 -12.02 6.43 4.61
N ILE A 167 -11.38 6.74 3.48
CA ILE A 167 -10.65 7.99 3.24
C ILE A 167 -11.60 9.19 3.14
N ARG A 168 -12.79 9.02 2.55
CA ARG A 168 -13.80 10.09 2.41
C ARG A 168 -14.17 10.78 3.74
N PRO A 169 -14.57 10.07 4.81
CA PRO A 169 -14.86 10.70 6.11
C PRO A 169 -13.60 11.20 6.85
N MET A 170 -12.40 10.74 6.48
CA MET A 170 -11.15 11.19 7.10
C MET A 170 -10.60 12.49 6.49
N GLY A 171 -11.23 13.02 5.43
CA GLY A 171 -10.87 14.31 4.82
C GLY A 171 -9.49 14.35 4.18
N LEU A 172 -8.83 13.20 4.03
CA LEU A 172 -7.53 13.09 3.36
C LEU A 172 -7.66 13.64 1.93
N SER A 173 -6.88 14.68 1.63
CA SER A 173 -6.94 15.39 0.36
C SER A 173 -6.68 14.48 -0.84
N HIS A 174 -7.46 14.64 -1.91
CA HIS A 174 -7.29 13.97 -3.20
C HIS A 174 -5.91 14.19 -3.86
N GLY A 175 -5.10 15.12 -3.34
CA GLY A 175 -3.73 15.35 -3.79
C GLY A 175 -2.66 14.46 -3.14
N SER A 176 -3.02 13.49 -2.29
CA SER A 176 -2.04 12.60 -1.65
C SER A 176 -1.52 11.53 -2.63
N ARG A 177 -0.21 11.24 -2.55
CA ARG A 177 0.42 10.17 -3.37
C ARG A 177 -0.20 8.80 -3.14
N ILE A 178 -0.63 8.54 -1.90
CA ILE A 178 -1.31 7.30 -1.50
C ILE A 178 -2.58 7.10 -2.33
N PHE A 179 -3.37 8.16 -2.54
CA PHE A 179 -4.59 8.09 -3.34
C PHE A 179 -4.28 7.79 -4.82
N GLY A 180 -3.32 8.48 -5.41
CA GLY A 180 -2.91 8.25 -6.81
C GLY A 180 -2.37 6.83 -7.06
N VAL A 181 -1.53 6.32 -6.15
CA VAL A 181 -1.01 4.94 -6.24
C VAL A 181 -2.16 3.93 -6.10
N SER A 182 -3.07 4.14 -5.14
CA SER A 182 -4.25 3.29 -4.95
C SER A 182 -5.11 3.28 -6.22
N PHE A 183 -5.43 4.45 -6.77
CA PHE A 183 -6.26 4.56 -7.96
C PHE A 183 -5.66 3.80 -9.15
N GLY A 184 -4.34 3.94 -9.39
CA GLY A 184 -3.65 3.18 -10.44
C GLY A 184 -3.67 1.67 -10.20
N LEU A 185 -3.50 1.20 -8.95
CA LEU A 185 -3.61 -0.23 -8.63
C LEU A 185 -5.02 -0.78 -8.83
N GLY A 186 -6.05 -0.01 -8.49
CA GLY A 186 -7.44 -0.40 -8.71
C GLY A 186 -7.74 -0.53 -10.21
N PHE A 187 -7.20 0.38 -11.02
CA PHE A 187 -7.32 0.29 -12.46
C PHE A 187 -6.61 -0.95 -13.02
N LEU A 188 -5.37 -1.22 -12.59
CA LEU A 188 -4.61 -2.42 -12.97
C LEU A 188 -5.34 -3.72 -12.56
N ALA A 189 -5.88 -3.77 -11.34
CA ALA A 189 -6.63 -4.93 -10.85
C ALA A 189 -7.94 -5.15 -11.62
N THR A 190 -8.62 -4.07 -12.05
CA THR A 190 -9.82 -4.19 -12.89
C THR A 190 -9.50 -4.83 -14.23
N ILE A 191 -8.40 -4.41 -14.86
CA ILE A 191 -7.98 -4.94 -16.16
C ILE A 191 -7.54 -6.40 -16.04
N ASN A 192 -6.74 -6.74 -15.02
CA ASN A 192 -6.35 -8.12 -14.75
C ASN A 192 -7.56 -9.02 -14.48
N LEU A 193 -8.59 -8.50 -13.81
CA LEU A 193 -9.84 -9.22 -13.60
C LEU A 193 -10.58 -9.46 -14.91
N VAL A 194 -10.72 -8.43 -15.75
CA VAL A 194 -11.35 -8.54 -17.08
C VAL A 194 -10.61 -9.56 -17.95
N ASP A 195 -9.28 -9.52 -17.98
CA ASP A 195 -8.45 -10.47 -18.71
C ASP A 195 -8.69 -11.91 -18.23
N SER A 196 -8.67 -12.13 -16.91
CA SER A 196 -8.90 -13.46 -16.33
C SER A 196 -10.31 -13.99 -16.61
N ALA A 197 -11.33 -13.13 -16.57
CA ALA A 197 -12.71 -13.49 -16.86
C ALA A 197 -12.93 -13.78 -18.35
N TRP A 198 -12.29 -13.01 -19.22
CA TRP A 198 -12.40 -13.17 -20.67
C TRP A 198 -11.73 -14.45 -21.15
N LEU A 199 -10.54 -14.77 -20.60
CA LEU A 199 -9.83 -16.01 -20.90
C LEU A 199 -10.67 -17.26 -20.56
N SER A 200 -11.57 -17.15 -19.57
CA SER A 200 -12.48 -18.22 -19.16
C SER A 200 -13.71 -18.37 -20.06
N HIS A 201 -14.10 -17.35 -20.84
CA HIS A 201 -15.36 -17.34 -21.58
C HIS A 201 -15.18 -17.45 -23.11
N SER A 202 -14.14 -16.85 -23.69
CA SER A 202 -13.94 -16.85 -25.15
C SER A 202 -12.51 -16.50 -25.59
N SER A 203 -11.84 -17.43 -26.29
CA SER A 203 -10.44 -17.30 -26.73
C SER A 203 -10.23 -16.53 -28.05
N ASP A 204 -11.29 -16.25 -28.80
CA ASP A 204 -11.19 -15.85 -30.21
C ASP A 204 -10.82 -14.37 -30.46
N MET A 205 -10.86 -13.50 -29.44
CA MET A 205 -10.58 -12.06 -29.55
C MET A 205 -9.35 -11.59 -28.74
N SER A 206 -8.33 -12.44 -28.63
CA SER A 206 -7.10 -12.19 -27.87
C SER A 206 -6.33 -10.91 -28.30
N SER A 207 -6.47 -10.48 -29.55
CA SER A 207 -5.77 -9.26 -30.00
C SER A 207 -6.40 -7.96 -29.49
N MET A 208 -7.72 -7.89 -29.32
CA MET A 208 -8.38 -6.67 -28.85
C MET A 208 -8.12 -6.44 -27.37
N ILE A 209 -8.15 -7.52 -26.59
CA ILE A 209 -7.90 -7.45 -25.16
C ILE A 209 -6.45 -7.07 -24.84
N ASN A 210 -5.49 -7.54 -25.63
CA ASN A 210 -4.09 -7.14 -25.48
C ASN A 210 -3.87 -5.63 -25.72
N ILE A 211 -4.58 -5.04 -26.69
CA ILE A 211 -4.53 -3.59 -26.94
C ILE A 211 -5.11 -2.82 -25.76
N ILE A 212 -6.27 -3.26 -25.25
CA ILE A 212 -6.93 -2.64 -24.09
C ILE A 212 -6.01 -2.70 -22.86
N ASN A 213 -5.42 -3.87 -22.61
CA ASN A 213 -4.52 -4.06 -21.48
C ASN A 213 -3.29 -3.14 -21.60
N GLY A 214 -2.63 -3.09 -22.76
CA GLY A 214 -1.47 -2.22 -22.94
C GLY A 214 -1.80 -0.72 -22.80
N ILE A 215 -2.97 -0.26 -23.30
CA ILE A 215 -3.41 1.13 -23.08
C ILE A 215 -3.64 1.37 -21.59
N ALA A 216 -4.26 0.42 -20.90
CA ALA A 216 -4.59 0.58 -19.50
C ALA A 216 -3.36 0.58 -18.58
N ILE A 217 -2.35 -0.25 -18.90
CA ILE A 217 -1.05 -0.21 -18.23
C ILE A 217 -0.38 1.14 -18.48
N CYS A 218 -0.38 1.64 -19.73
CA CYS A 218 0.18 2.95 -20.04
C CYS A 218 -0.50 4.08 -19.24
N LEU A 219 -1.84 4.06 -19.15
CA LEU A 219 -2.60 5.01 -18.33
C LEU A 219 -2.27 4.91 -16.84
N THR A 220 -2.11 3.69 -16.31
CA THR A 220 -1.72 3.48 -14.91
C THR A 220 -0.34 4.07 -14.63
N LEU A 221 0.63 3.85 -15.52
CA LEU A 221 1.98 4.34 -15.36
C LEU A 221 2.06 5.86 -15.53
N THR A 222 1.27 6.46 -16.42
CA THR A 222 1.18 7.92 -16.53
C THR A 222 0.53 8.53 -15.30
N ILE A 223 -0.50 7.90 -14.71
CA ILE A 223 -1.08 8.31 -13.43
C ILE A 223 0.01 8.29 -12.34
N TRP A 224 0.72 7.18 -12.16
CA TRP A 224 1.79 7.10 -11.16
C TRP A 224 2.87 8.14 -11.41
N SER A 225 3.34 8.29 -12.65
CA SER A 225 4.35 9.28 -13.02
C SER A 225 3.90 10.70 -12.69
N ALA A 226 2.67 11.08 -13.05
CA ALA A 226 2.12 12.39 -12.74
C ALA A 226 2.07 12.63 -11.22
N TYR A 227 1.55 11.68 -10.44
CA TYR A 227 1.45 11.82 -8.98
C TYR A 227 2.82 11.89 -8.28
N PHE A 228 3.87 11.27 -8.82
CA PHE A 228 5.22 11.38 -8.27
C PHE A 228 5.97 12.62 -8.77
N ALA A 229 5.64 13.13 -9.96
CA ALA A 229 6.23 14.35 -10.51
C ALA A 229 5.69 15.62 -9.82
N PHE A 230 4.42 15.62 -9.41
CA PHE A 230 3.86 16.75 -8.65
C PHE A 230 4.32 16.71 -7.18
N PRO A 231 4.84 17.84 -6.65
CA PRO A 231 5.26 17.91 -5.26
C PRO A 231 4.05 17.69 -4.34
N GLU A 232 4.21 16.81 -3.35
CA GLU A 232 3.14 16.46 -2.42
C GLU A 232 2.64 17.74 -1.71
N PRO A 233 1.35 18.10 -1.84
CA PRO A 233 0.80 19.23 -1.11
C PRO A 233 1.04 18.99 0.38
N LYS A 234 1.71 19.93 1.07
CA LYS A 234 2.03 19.82 2.51
C LYS A 234 0.82 19.27 3.25
N ARG A 235 0.97 18.09 3.89
CA ARG A 235 -0.07 17.44 4.70
C ARG A 235 -0.67 18.49 5.64
N ARG A 236 -1.88 18.96 5.34
CA ARG A 236 -2.64 19.74 6.30
C ARG A 236 -3.09 18.75 7.36
N LEU A 237 -2.52 18.84 8.56
CA LEU A 237 -3.03 18.16 9.75
C LEU A 237 -4.48 18.58 9.90
N ILE A 238 -5.41 17.68 9.57
CA ILE A 238 -6.83 17.90 9.82
C ILE A 238 -6.98 17.83 11.32
N VAL A 239 -7.12 19.00 11.93
CA VAL A 239 -7.52 19.13 13.33
C VAL A 239 -8.95 18.61 13.39
N LEU A 240 -9.14 17.38 13.85
CA LEU A 240 -10.49 16.88 14.10
C LEU A 240 -11.10 17.76 15.20
N PRO A 241 -12.32 18.30 15.01
CA PRO A 241 -13.03 18.98 16.09
C PRO A 241 -13.17 18.01 17.27
N THR A 242 -13.00 18.54 18.49
CA THR A 242 -13.04 17.80 19.76
C THR A 242 -14.37 17.09 20.02
N THR A 243 -15.40 17.41 19.23
CA THR A 243 -16.73 16.78 19.25
C THR A 243 -16.87 15.57 18.32
N SER A 244 -15.83 15.22 17.55
CA SER A 244 -15.93 14.11 16.61
C SER A 244 -15.96 12.75 17.34
N PRO A 245 -16.85 11.82 16.93
CA PRO A 245 -16.96 10.49 17.55
C PRO A 245 -15.65 9.68 17.45
N PHE A 246 -14.79 9.97 16.48
CA PHE A 246 -13.45 9.37 16.34
C PHE A 246 -12.52 9.70 17.51
N LEU A 247 -12.59 10.92 18.08
CA LEU A 247 -11.79 11.30 19.23
C LEU A 247 -12.24 10.55 20.49
N ARG A 248 -13.55 10.31 20.62
CA ARG A 248 -14.12 9.49 21.70
C ARG A 248 -13.70 8.02 21.59
N TRP A 249 -13.69 7.45 20.38
CA TRP A 249 -13.17 6.09 20.16
C TRP A 249 -11.67 5.98 20.43
N ASN A 250 -10.87 7.00 20.07
CA ASN A 250 -9.44 7.03 20.39
C ASN A 250 -9.18 7.17 21.90
N GLN A 251 -9.99 7.97 22.61
CA GLN A 251 -9.95 8.08 24.07
C GLN A 251 -10.33 6.76 24.76
N ILE A 252 -11.33 6.05 24.23
CA ILE A 252 -11.71 4.73 24.72
C ILE A 252 -10.56 3.74 24.51
N SER A 253 -9.91 3.69 23.33
CA SER A 253 -8.75 2.81 23.11
C SER A 253 -7.55 3.18 23.98
N LEU A 254 -7.31 4.47 24.24
CA LEU A 254 -6.29 4.95 25.17
C LEU A 254 -6.58 4.50 26.61
N ALA A 255 -7.85 4.55 27.03
CA ALA A 255 -8.28 4.08 28.35
C ALA A 255 -8.20 2.54 28.50
N LEU A 256 -8.21 1.81 27.39
CA LEU A 256 -8.09 0.35 27.32
C LEU A 256 -6.63 -0.16 27.26
N GLY A 257 -5.63 0.73 27.32
CA GLY A 257 -4.23 0.35 27.56
C GLY A 257 -3.35 0.12 26.33
N ASP A 258 -3.79 0.49 25.12
CA ASP A 258 -2.91 0.49 23.94
C ASP A 258 -1.94 1.68 24.04
N GLU A 259 -0.63 1.41 24.11
CA GLU A 259 0.41 2.44 24.20
C GLU A 259 0.28 3.46 23.05
N PRO A 260 0.32 4.77 23.35
CA PRO A 260 0.05 5.82 22.39
C PRO A 260 1.23 5.92 21.43
N GLY A 261 1.12 5.30 20.26
CA GLY A 261 1.88 5.82 19.15
C GLY A 261 1.24 7.14 18.72
N TYR A 262 2.05 8.17 18.79
CA TYR A 262 1.74 9.58 18.53
C TYR A 262 0.63 9.80 17.51
N VAL A 263 -0.60 10.02 18.00
CA VAL A 263 -1.61 10.75 17.25
C VAL A 263 -1.31 12.21 17.56
N ALA A 264 -0.92 12.97 16.55
CA ALA A 264 -0.74 14.41 16.65
C ALA A 264 -2.10 15.04 17.03
N VAL A 265 -2.39 15.10 18.33
CA VAL A 265 -3.32 16.08 18.88
C VAL A 265 -2.69 17.41 18.50
N GLY A 266 -3.37 18.11 17.58
CA GLY A 266 -2.92 19.28 16.86
C GLY A 266 -1.69 19.95 17.46
N GLY A 267 -0.53 19.73 16.84
CA GLY A 267 0.54 20.69 16.91
C GLY A 267 0.02 21.95 16.23
N ILE A 268 -0.61 22.82 17.01
CA ILE A 268 -0.95 24.17 16.58
C ILE A 268 0.39 24.78 16.17
N SER A 269 0.54 25.12 14.89
CA SER A 269 1.75 25.81 14.43
C SER A 269 1.97 27.02 15.34
N PRO A 270 3.19 27.25 15.86
CA PRO A 270 3.47 28.41 16.72
C PRO A 270 3.17 29.75 16.03
N GLU A 271 2.94 29.75 14.71
CA GLU A 271 2.54 30.92 13.91
C GLU A 271 1.09 31.39 14.16
N ILE A 272 0.22 30.62 14.81
CA ILE A 272 -1.17 31.03 15.14
C ILE A 272 -1.23 31.84 16.44
N PHE A 273 -0.26 31.64 17.32
CA PHE A 273 -0.19 32.37 18.58
C PHE A 273 0.41 33.75 18.33
N ALA A 274 -0.24 34.78 18.84
CA ALA A 274 0.39 36.09 18.88
C ALA A 274 1.73 35.98 19.62
N PRO A 275 2.79 36.73 19.24
CA PRO A 275 4.10 36.63 19.88
C PRO A 275 4.04 36.79 21.42
N ALA A 276 3.01 37.47 21.93
CA ALA A 276 2.75 37.61 23.36
C ALA A 276 2.34 36.28 24.05
N GLU A 277 1.57 35.41 23.39
CA GLU A 277 1.09 34.16 23.97
C GLU A 277 2.21 33.10 24.03
N LEU A 278 3.10 33.08 23.04
CA LEU A 278 4.31 32.25 23.06
C LEU A 278 5.23 32.61 24.23
N GLU A 279 5.37 33.90 24.55
CA GLU A 279 6.17 34.37 25.68
C GLU A 279 5.54 33.99 27.02
N VAL A 280 4.21 34.04 27.14
CA VAL A 280 3.49 33.57 28.34
C VAL A 280 3.67 32.07 28.53
N MET A 281 3.57 31.27 27.47
CA MET A 281 3.81 29.83 27.53
C MET A 281 5.26 29.49 27.86
N ARG A 282 6.23 30.25 27.33
CA ARG A 282 7.65 30.11 27.67
C ARG A 282 7.89 30.41 29.15
N ARG A 283 7.27 31.47 29.69
CA ARG A 283 7.34 31.81 31.13
C ARG A 283 6.64 30.78 32.01
N ALA A 284 5.51 30.24 31.58
CA ALA A 284 4.78 29.20 32.29
C ALA A 284 5.55 27.87 32.32
N SER A 285 6.13 27.47 31.18
CA SER A 285 6.99 26.29 31.07
C SER A 285 8.23 26.41 31.96
N THR A 286 8.91 27.55 31.92
CA THR A 286 10.07 27.81 32.79
C THR A 286 9.71 27.77 34.29
N LYS A 287 8.49 28.18 34.65
CA LYS A 287 7.97 28.03 36.03
C LYS A 287 7.68 26.58 36.39
N MET A 288 7.16 25.76 35.48
CA MET A 288 6.88 24.35 35.74
C MET A 288 8.15 23.50 35.89
N THR A 289 9.22 23.82 35.17
CA THR A 289 10.51 23.11 35.31
C THR A 289 11.16 23.31 36.68
N HIS A 290 10.77 24.35 37.43
CA HIS A 290 11.32 24.65 38.74
C HIS A 290 10.54 24.05 39.94
N VAL A 291 9.40 23.38 39.71
CA VAL A 291 8.46 22.98 40.79
C VAL A 291 8.47 21.48 41.12
N ALA A 292 9.36 20.65 40.56
CA ALA A 292 9.58 19.29 41.09
C ALA A 292 11.03 18.82 40.88
N PRO A 293 11.75 18.33 41.92
CA PRO A 293 11.25 17.65 43.12
C PRO A 293 11.85 18.18 44.45
N THR A 294 11.07 18.92 45.26
CA THR A 294 11.46 19.17 46.66
C THR A 294 10.30 19.37 47.65
N GLU A 295 9.08 18.91 47.34
CA GLU A 295 7.92 19.07 48.26
C GLU A 295 7.18 17.76 48.60
N ILE A 296 7.87 16.61 48.57
CA ILE A 296 7.30 15.33 49.06
C ILE A 296 7.93 14.88 50.40
N SER A 297 9.01 15.52 50.88
CA SER A 297 9.75 15.03 52.06
C SER A 297 9.41 15.69 53.41
N SER A 298 8.66 16.80 53.47
CA SER A 298 8.45 17.53 54.75
C SER A 298 7.03 17.44 55.33
N ALA A 299 6.04 16.94 54.59
CA ALA A 299 4.67 16.84 55.07
C ALA A 299 4.36 15.53 55.84
N SER A 300 5.23 14.52 55.78
CA SER A 300 5.02 13.22 56.47
C SER A 300 5.55 13.18 57.91
N ALA A 301 6.21 14.24 58.41
CA ALA A 301 6.83 14.24 59.74
C ALA A 301 6.00 14.89 60.85
N ALA A 302 4.82 15.47 60.54
CA ALA A 302 4.04 16.26 61.49
C ALA A 302 2.81 15.54 62.11
N ALA A 303 2.64 14.24 61.87
CA ALA A 303 1.50 13.47 62.38
C ALA A 303 1.93 12.23 63.19
N SER A 304 2.59 12.45 64.33
CA SER A 304 2.62 11.48 65.43
C SER A 304 2.72 12.21 66.79
N SER A 305 1.56 12.51 67.35
CA SER A 305 1.34 12.81 68.78
C SER A 305 1.57 11.53 69.63
N PRO A 306 1.76 11.56 70.98
CA PRO A 306 0.97 12.38 71.92
C PRO A 306 1.62 12.87 73.24
N LEU A 307 0.91 13.86 73.81
CA LEU A 307 0.62 14.09 75.23
C LEU A 307 1.02 12.96 76.20
N MET A 308 1.90 13.27 77.16
CA MET A 308 1.94 12.57 78.45
C MET A 308 1.95 13.62 79.56
N HIS A 309 0.77 13.78 80.16
CA HIS A 309 0.51 14.59 81.34
C HIS A 309 0.84 13.77 82.58
N SER A 310 1.50 14.43 83.53
CA SER A 310 1.80 14.02 84.90
C SER A 310 0.56 13.65 85.73
N ILE A 311 0.69 12.66 86.63
CA ILE A 311 0.09 12.64 87.98
C ILE A 311 1.03 11.87 88.94
N PRO A 312 1.30 12.36 90.17
CA PRO A 312 2.02 11.66 91.23
C PRO A 312 1.09 10.95 92.22
N ALA A 313 1.59 9.83 92.79
CA ALA A 313 1.35 9.22 94.11
C ALA A 313 1.43 7.70 94.00
#